data_AF-A0A527ZF49-F1
#
_entry.id   AF-A0A527ZF49-F1
#
_cell.length_a   1.000
_cell.length_b   1.000
_cell.length_c   1.000
_cell.angle_alpha   90.00
_cell.angle_beta   90.00
_cell.angle_gamma   90.00
#
_symmetry.space_group_name_H-M   'P 1'
#
loop_
_entity.id
_entity.type
_entity.pdbx_description
1 polymer ?
#
loop_
_entity_poly.entity_id
_entity_poly.type
_entity_poly.pdbx_seq_one_letter_code
_entity_poly.pdbx_strand_id
1 'polypeptide(L)' 'WGGYIDFTPDAVPVISPVDSIGGAFVAAGCSGHGFGAGPGIGHLAADLVAGDTASVDPTPFRLSRFTDRSKIEVGAF' A
#
# COMPACT_ATOMS: atom_id res chain seq x y z
N TRP A 1 -17.25 3.70 -21.55
CA TRP A 1 -16.23 4.46 -20.81
C TRP A 1 -15.11 3.50 -20.42
N GLY A 2 -14.00 3.99 -19.86
CA GLY A 2 -12.88 3.16 -19.38
C GLY A 2 -12.02 3.92 -18.37
N GLY A 3 -11.09 3.22 -17.73
CA GLY A 3 -10.16 3.79 -16.74
C GLY A 3 -8.91 2.93 -16.58
N TYR A 4 -7.89 3.48 -15.92
CA TYR A 4 -6.66 2.77 -15.61
C TYR A 4 -6.72 2.15 -14.21
N ILE A 5 -6.13 0.98 -14.06
CA ILE A 5 -5.92 0.30 -12.79
C ILE A 5 -4.43 0.07 -12.61
N ASP A 6 -3.89 0.52 -11.49
CA ASP A 6 -2.52 0.28 -11.07
C ASP A 6 -2.45 -1.04 -10.29
N PHE A 7 -2.05 -2.11 -10.98
CA PHE A 7 -1.89 -3.43 -10.36
C PHE A 7 -0.51 -3.59 -9.74
N THR A 8 -0.45 -4.04 -8.50
CA THR A 8 0.76 -4.64 -7.94
C THR A 8 0.85 -6.12 -8.31
N PRO A 9 2.06 -6.72 -8.31
CA PRO A 9 2.23 -8.15 -8.61
C PRO A 9 1.43 -9.12 -7.71
N ASP A 10 1.06 -8.68 -6.52
CA ASP A 10 0.36 -9.48 -5.50
C ASP A 10 -1.11 -9.08 -5.29
N ALA A 11 -1.61 -8.09 -6.05
CA ALA A 11 -2.91 -7.46 -5.87
C ALA A 11 -3.14 -6.82 -4.48
N VAL A 12 -2.09 -6.54 -3.70
CA VAL A 12 -2.16 -5.84 -2.40
C VAL A 12 -1.71 -4.38 -2.58
N PRO A 13 -2.42 -3.37 -2.03
CA PRO A 13 -1.98 -1.98 -2.15
C PRO A 13 -0.63 -1.73 -1.48
N VAL A 14 0.06 -0.69 -1.92
CA VAL A 14 1.24 -0.15 -1.23
C VAL A 14 0.82 1.06 -0.40
N ILE A 15 1.11 1.03 0.90
CA ILE A 15 0.84 2.10 1.86
C ILE A 15 2.08 2.18 2.76
N SER A 16 3.04 3.04 2.40
CA SER A 16 4.40 2.94 2.92
C SER A 16 5.18 4.25 2.80
N PRO A 17 6.14 4.52 3.71
CA PRO A 17 7.24 5.44 3.39
C PRO A 17 8.06 4.88 2.21
N VAL A 18 8.75 5.78 1.50
CA VAL A 18 9.71 5.41 0.45
C VAL A 18 11.11 5.54 1.02
N ASP A 19 11.72 4.42 1.39
CA ASP A 19 13.01 4.39 2.12
C ASP A 19 14.15 5.16 1.43
N SER A 20 14.14 5.22 0.09
CA SER A 20 15.16 5.92 -0.70
C SER A 20 14.94 7.44 -0.81
N ILE A 21 13.77 7.95 -0.37
CA ILE A 21 13.37 9.35 -0.51
C ILE A 21 12.77 9.82 0.82
N GLY A 22 13.59 10.47 1.65
CA GLY A 22 13.17 10.95 2.96
C GLY A 22 11.93 11.85 2.91
N GLY A 23 10.94 11.54 3.74
CA GLY A 23 9.67 12.29 3.84
C GLY A 23 8.64 11.97 2.75
N ALA A 24 8.96 11.10 1.78
CA ALA A 24 8.01 10.66 0.77
C ALA A 24 7.23 9.42 1.23
N PHE A 25 5.92 9.41 0.96
CA PHE A 25 5.02 8.29 1.22
C PHE A 25 4.26 7.94 -0.05
N VAL A 26 3.90 6.68 -0.18
CA VAL A 26 3.10 6.16 -1.29
C VAL A 26 1.84 5.47 -0.76
N ALA A 27 0.71 5.80 -1.38
CA ALA A 27 -0.58 5.11 -1.23
C ALA A 27 -1.13 4.85 -2.64
N ALA A 28 -0.80 3.70 -3.21
CA ALA A 28 -1.06 3.36 -4.61
C ALA A 28 -1.13 1.83 -4.82
N GLY A 29 -1.34 1.38 -6.06
CA GLY A 29 -1.36 -0.04 -6.41
C GLY A 29 -2.65 -0.74 -6.01
N CYS A 30 -3.78 -0.04 -6.10
CA CYS A 30 -5.04 -0.48 -5.51
C CYS A 30 -5.68 -1.68 -6.23
N SER A 31 -5.13 -2.11 -7.38
CA SER A 31 -5.45 -3.38 -8.03
C SER A 31 -6.95 -3.62 -8.31
N GLY A 32 -7.71 -2.53 -8.47
CA GLY A 32 -9.13 -2.55 -8.85
C GLY A 32 -10.12 -2.48 -7.70
N HIS A 33 -9.68 -2.58 -6.45
CA HIS A 33 -10.54 -2.58 -5.26
C HIS A 33 -10.32 -1.36 -4.33
N GLY A 34 -9.63 -0.34 -4.83
CA GLY A 34 -9.31 0.88 -4.07
C GLY A 34 -10.50 1.75 -3.69
N PHE A 35 -11.62 1.69 -4.42
CA PHE A 35 -12.79 2.54 -4.11
C PHE A 35 -13.43 2.15 -2.76
N GLY A 36 -13.73 0.86 -2.58
CA GLY A 36 -14.31 0.37 -1.33
C GLY A 36 -13.32 0.43 -0.17
N ALA A 37 -12.04 0.14 -0.42
CA ALA A 37 -10.98 0.18 0.59
C ALA A 37 -10.46 1.59 0.90
N GLY A 38 -10.80 2.59 0.09
CA GLY A 38 -10.25 3.95 0.12
C GLY A 38 -10.22 4.61 1.51
N PRO A 39 -11.30 4.56 2.32
CA PRO A 39 -11.28 5.10 3.67
C PRO A 39 -10.23 4.47 4.58
N GLY A 40 -10.04 3.14 4.50
CA GLY A 40 -9.02 2.43 5.29
C GLY A 40 -7.60 2.73 4.80
N ILE A 41 -7.40 2.78 3.48
CA ILE A 41 -6.11 3.15 2.88
C ILE A 41 -5.70 4.55 3.30
N GLY A 42 -6.62 5.51 3.22
CA GLY A 42 -6.35 6.90 3.60
C GLY A 42 -6.08 7.06 5.09
N HIS A 43 -6.80 6.34 5.96
CA HIS A 43 -6.57 6.37 7.40
C HIS A 43 -5.18 5.83 7.75
N LEU A 44 -4.82 4.64 7.25
CA LEU A 44 -3.50 4.07 7.49
C LEU A 44 -2.38 4.98 6.95
N ALA A 45 -2.57 5.55 5.75
CA ALA A 45 -1.61 6.50 5.19
C ALA A 45 -1.43 7.74 6.09
N ALA A 46 -2.52 8.27 6.65
CA ALA A 46 -2.47 9.40 7.56
C ALA A 46 -1.70 9.06 8.85
N ASP A 47 -1.97 7.89 9.45
CA ASP A 47 -1.26 7.43 10.66
C ASP A 47 0.25 7.36 10.41
N LEU A 48 0.65 6.73 9.29
CA LEU A 48 2.06 6.55 8.93
C LEU A 48 2.77 7.88 8.64
N VAL A 49 2.09 8.83 7.99
CA VAL A 49 2.64 10.17 7.70
C VAL A 49 2.79 10.99 8.98
N ALA A 50 1.83 10.89 9.91
CA ALA A 50 1.88 11.60 11.19
C ALA A 50 2.87 10.99 12.19
N GLY A 51 3.30 9.74 11.97
CA GLY A 51 4.09 8.98 12.93
C GLY A 51 3.26 8.45 14.09
N ASP A 52 1.94 8.33 13.90
CA ASP A 52 1.01 7.79 14.88
C ASP A 52 1.05 6.25 14.91
N THR A 53 0.36 5.66 15.89
CA THR A 53 0.16 4.21 15.91
C THR A 53 -0.74 3.81 14.75
N ALA A 54 -0.25 2.92 13.89
CA ALA A 54 -1.00 2.45 12.73
C ALA A 54 -2.33 1.78 13.13
N SER A 55 -3.42 2.20 12.46
CA SER A 55 -4.77 1.65 12.64
C SER A 55 -4.90 0.15 12.33
N VAL A 56 -4.00 -0.40 11.52
CA VAL A 56 -3.84 -1.83 11.22
C VAL A 56 -2.35 -2.15 11.04
N ASP A 57 -1.96 -3.43 11.05
CA ASP A 57 -0.58 -3.85 10.76
C ASP A 57 -0.14 -3.36 9.36
N PRO A 58 0.86 -2.46 9.25
CA PRO A 58 1.29 -1.93 7.95
C PRO A 58 2.21 -2.89 7.18
N THR A 59 2.69 -3.96 7.82
CA THR A 59 3.71 -4.86 7.25
C THR A 59 3.35 -5.43 5.88
N PRO A 60 2.10 -5.83 5.59
CA PRO A 60 1.73 -6.32 4.26
C PRO A 60 1.77 -5.24 3.16
N PHE A 61 1.65 -3.97 3.53
CA PHE A 61 1.50 -2.85 2.60
C PHE A 61 2.82 -2.12 2.29
N ARG A 62 3.92 -2.53 2.92
CA ARG A 62 5.24 -1.91 2.71
C ARG A 62 5.70 -2.02 1.25
N LEU A 63 6.31 -0.96 0.72
CA LEU A 63 6.88 -0.96 -0.63
C LEU A 63 8.05 -1.96 -0.75
N SER A 64 8.82 -2.08 0.32
CA SER A 64 10.03 -2.91 0.37
C SER A 64 9.78 -4.40 0.17
N ARG A 65 8.53 -4.89 0.29
CA ARG A 65 8.19 -6.31 0.08
C ARG A 65 8.51 -6.82 -1.33
N PHE A 66 8.67 -5.92 -2.30
CA PHE A 66 9.06 -6.26 -3.66
C PHE A 66 10.57 -6.33 -3.87
N THR A 67 11.37 -5.88 -2.90
CA THR A 67 12.83 -5.73 -3.03
C THR A 67 13.62 -6.39 -1.91
N ASP A 68 13.00 -6.66 -0.77
CA ASP A 68 13.65 -7.18 0.43
C ASP A 68 13.83 -8.70 0.46
N ARG A 69 13.47 -9.39 -0.63
CA ARG A 69 13.52 -10.85 -0.80
C ARG A 69 12.56 -11.63 0.08
N SER A 70 11.61 -10.97 0.75
CA SER A 70 10.49 -11.67 1.38
C SER A 70 9.68 -12.41 0.32
N LYS A 71 9.10 -13.55 0.71
CA LYS A 71 8.22 -14.29 -0.19
C LYS A 71 6.99 -13.43 -0.47
N ILE A 72 6.71 -13.19 -1.75
CA ILE A 72 5.48 -12.52 -2.17
C ILE A 72 4.32 -13.50 -2.03
N GLU A 73 3.31 -13.10 -1.25
CA GLU A 73 2.05 -13.83 -1.12
C GLU A 73 1.02 -13.17 -2.02
N VAL A 74 0.53 -13.90 -3.01
CA VAL A 74 -0.49 -13.42 -3.93
C VAL A 74 -1.85 -13.56 -3.26
N GLY A 75 -2.60 -12.47 -3.16
CA GLY A 75 -3.95 -12.49 -2.61
C GLY A 75 -4.88 -13.41 -3.40
N ALA A 76 -5.82 -14.07 -2.73
CA ALA A 76 -6.93 -14.73 -3.41
C ALA A 76 -7.86 -13.66 -4.00
N PHE A 77 -8.18 -13.78 -5.29
CA PHE A 77 -9.15 -12.93 -5.98
C PHE A 77 -10.58 -13.22 -5.52
#